data_AF-A0A6A4ZMD3-F1
#
_entry.id   AF-A0A6A4ZMD3-F1
#
_cell.length_a   1.000
_cell.length_b   1.000
_cell.length_c   1.000
_cell.angle_alpha   90.00
_cell.angle_beta   90.00
_cell.angle_gamma   90.00
#
_symmetry.space_group_name_H-M   'P 1'
#
loop_
_entity.id
_entity.type
_entity.pdbx_description
1 polymer ?
#
loop_
_entity_poly.entity_id
_entity_poly.type
_entity_poly.pdbx_seq_one_letter_code
_entity_poly.pdbx_strand_id
1 'polypeptide(L)'
;MAAPHVSGAIALYLSANKGASYDEVYTALANNVDTDTLTLPNYTCGETNPNAYYPNNIYGYGRLNIFNAVNATLPKCTLWTDNFEVIGKEVKKVSQSTAATAATNAATL
;
A
#
# COMPACT_ATOMS: atom_id res chain seq x y z
N MET A 1 -21.25 -6.59 6.97
CA MET A 1 -20.93 -5.87 5.72
C MET A 1 -19.55 -5.24 5.81
N ALA A 2 -18.49 -5.96 5.40
CA ALA A 2 -17.11 -5.45 5.40
C ALA A 2 -16.63 -5.07 3.99
N ALA A 3 -16.95 -5.88 2.99
CA ALA A 3 -16.60 -5.64 1.59
C ALA A 3 -16.94 -4.22 1.07
N PRO A 4 -18.14 -3.64 1.28
CA PRO A 4 -18.43 -2.29 0.80
C PRO A 4 -17.61 -1.20 1.48
N HIS A 5 -17.19 -1.41 2.74
CA HIS A 5 -16.28 -0.48 3.43
C HIS A 5 -14.87 -0.54 2.82
N VAL A 6 -14.40 -1.75 2.49
CA VAL A 6 -13.10 -1.93 1.81
C VAL A 6 -13.12 -1.29 0.42
N SER A 7 -14.16 -1.49 -0.38
CA SER A 7 -14.27 -0.85 -1.70
C SER A 7 -14.36 0.68 -1.61
N GLY A 8 -15.08 1.21 -0.61
CA GLY A 8 -15.15 2.66 -0.37
C GLY A 8 -13.80 3.25 0.04
N ALA A 9 -13.05 2.54 0.89
CA ALA A 9 -11.70 2.94 1.27
C ALA A 9 -10.72 2.91 0.08
N ILE A 10 -10.79 1.89 -0.78
CA ILE A 10 -10.00 1.84 -2.02
C ILE A 10 -10.31 3.05 -2.90
N ALA A 11 -11.59 3.42 -3.04
CA ALA A 11 -11.99 4.59 -3.80
C ALA A 11 -11.43 5.91 -3.22
N LEU A 12 -11.39 6.05 -1.89
CA LEU A 12 -10.75 7.18 -1.21
C LEU A 12 -9.23 7.18 -1.43
N TYR A 13 -8.59 6.02 -1.29
CA TYR A 13 -7.15 5.86 -1.51
C TYR A 13 -6.74 6.28 -2.93
N LEU A 14 -7.45 5.79 -3.95
CA LEU A 14 -7.23 6.15 -5.35
C LEU A 14 -7.61 7.59 -5.69
N SER A 15 -8.42 8.24 -4.85
CA SER A 15 -8.72 9.66 -4.99
C SER A 15 -7.54 10.53 -4.59
N ALA A 16 -6.77 10.12 -3.58
CA ALA A 16 -5.53 10.78 -3.16
C ALA A 16 -4.30 10.33 -4.00
N ASN A 17 -4.23 9.05 -4.37
CA ASN A 17 -3.10 8.43 -5.07
C ASN A 17 -3.52 8.02 -6.48
N LYS A 18 -3.67 9.02 -7.37
CA LYS A 18 -4.05 8.77 -8.77
C LYS A 18 -2.98 7.95 -9.48
N GLY A 19 -3.38 6.84 -10.10
CA GLY A 19 -2.49 5.97 -10.86
C GLY A 19 -1.81 4.87 -10.04
N ALA A 20 -2.10 4.74 -8.74
CA ALA A 20 -1.60 3.63 -7.93
C ALA A 20 -2.04 2.28 -8.53
N SER A 21 -1.07 1.38 -8.64
CA SER A 21 -1.27 0.00 -9.05
C SER A 21 -2.02 -0.80 -7.99
N TYR A 22 -2.55 -1.95 -8.40
CA TYR A 22 -3.17 -2.90 -7.47
C TYR A 22 -2.25 -3.25 -6.29
N ASP A 23 -0.98 -3.54 -6.56
CA ASP A 23 -0.01 -3.95 -5.53
C ASP A 23 0.27 -2.82 -4.53
N GLU A 24 0.36 -1.58 -5.00
CA GLU A 24 0.52 -0.40 -4.12
C GLU A 24 -0.71 -0.19 -3.23
N VAL A 25 -1.91 -0.29 -3.79
CA VAL A 25 -3.16 -0.19 -3.04
C VAL A 25 -3.24 -1.31 -2.00
N TYR A 26 -2.99 -2.55 -2.40
CA TYR A 26 -3.02 -3.72 -1.51
C TYR A 26 -2.02 -3.58 -0.37
N THR A 27 -0.76 -3.23 -0.70
CA THR A 27 0.32 -3.07 0.28
C THR A 27 0.02 -1.93 1.26
N ALA A 28 -0.48 -0.80 0.76
CA ALA A 28 -0.83 0.33 1.61
C ALA A 28 -1.97 -0.02 2.57
N LEU A 29 -3.02 -0.69 2.11
CA LEU A 29 -4.13 -1.07 2.97
C LEU A 29 -3.76 -2.18 3.96
N ALA A 30 -2.97 -3.17 3.55
CA ALA A 30 -2.60 -4.31 4.40
C ALA A 30 -1.60 -3.94 5.50
N ASN A 31 -0.67 -3.02 5.23
CA ASN A 31 0.37 -2.64 6.19
C ASN A 31 -0.06 -1.51 7.16
N ASN A 32 -1.17 -0.83 6.87
CA ASN A 32 -1.64 0.32 7.67
C ASN A 32 -3.00 0.02 8.31
N VAL A 33 -3.13 -1.16 8.90
CA VAL A 33 -4.32 -1.62 9.64
C VAL A 33 -4.14 -1.41 11.14
N ASP A 34 -5.25 -1.32 11.87
CA ASP A 34 -5.23 -1.36 13.33
C ASP A 34 -5.27 -2.84 13.79
N THR A 35 -4.31 -3.22 14.62
CA THR A 35 -4.25 -4.54 15.28
C THR A 35 -4.51 -4.46 16.78
N ASP A 36 -4.04 -3.38 17.42
CA ASP A 36 -3.95 -3.29 18.88
C ASP A 36 -5.30 -3.02 19.56
N THR A 37 -6.27 -2.55 18.79
CA THR A 37 -7.62 -2.21 19.28
C THR A 37 -8.65 -3.31 19.05
N LEU A 38 -8.20 -4.48 18.59
CA LEU A 38 -9.08 -5.59 18.23
C LEU A 38 -9.26 -6.55 19.40
N THR A 39 -10.53 -6.80 19.74
CA THR A 39 -10.89 -7.82 20.70
C THR A 39 -10.79 -9.18 20.04
N LEU A 40 -9.86 -10.01 20.51
CA LEU A 40 -9.79 -11.40 20.07
C LEU A 40 -10.97 -12.19 20.61
N PRO A 41 -11.70 -12.91 19.74
CA PRO A 41 -12.67 -13.88 20.21
C PRO A 41 -11.97 -15.13 20.76
N ASN A 42 -12.62 -15.80 21.72
CA ASN A 42 -12.14 -17.02 22.36
C ASN A 42 -12.42 -18.30 21.54
N TYR A 43 -12.28 -18.22 20.22
CA TYR A 43 -12.37 -19.35 19.30
C TYR A 43 -11.34 -19.19 18.20
N THR A 44 -10.83 -20.29 17.65
CA THR A 44 -9.92 -20.26 16.50
C THR A 44 -10.69 -20.58 15.23
N CYS A 45 -10.31 -19.95 14.11
CA CYS A 45 -10.87 -20.24 12.79
C CYS A 45 -9.90 -21.15 12.02
N GLY A 46 -9.78 -22.40 12.46
CA GLY A 46 -8.91 -23.41 11.82
C GLY A 46 -7.41 -23.27 12.13
N GLU A 47 -7.01 -22.31 12.97
CA GLU A 47 -5.62 -22.14 13.39
C GLU A 47 -5.29 -22.89 14.69
N THR A 48 -4.07 -23.41 14.78
CA THR A 48 -3.50 -24.04 15.98
C THR A 48 -2.80 -23.03 16.89
N ASN A 49 -2.43 -21.85 16.34
CA ASN A 49 -1.71 -20.80 17.05
C ASN A 49 -2.67 -19.77 17.68
N PRO A 50 -2.20 -18.96 18.66
CA PRO A 50 -3.03 -17.93 19.27
C PRO A 50 -3.45 -16.90 18.24
N ASN A 51 -4.74 -16.55 18.18
CA ASN A 51 -5.31 -15.52 17.30
C ASN A 51 -4.75 -14.09 17.56
N ALA A 52 -3.70 -13.94 18.37
CA ALA A 52 -3.07 -12.68 18.77
C ALA A 52 -2.00 -12.19 17.79
N TYR A 53 -1.61 -13.04 16.85
CA TYR A 53 -0.68 -12.68 15.79
C TYR A 53 -1.44 -12.36 14.51
N TYR A 54 -0.94 -11.40 13.74
CA TYR A 54 -1.49 -10.98 12.46
C TYR A 54 -0.45 -11.25 11.35
N PRO A 55 -0.87 -11.66 10.14
CA PRO A 55 -2.24 -11.93 9.74
C PRO A 55 -2.83 -13.22 10.33
N ASN A 56 -4.14 -13.26 10.56
CA ASN A 56 -4.87 -14.45 11.04
C ASN A 56 -6.21 -14.65 10.31
N ASN A 57 -6.82 -15.82 10.49
CA ASN A 57 -8.09 -16.18 9.84
C ASN A 57 -9.34 -15.44 10.36
N ILE A 58 -9.22 -14.66 11.44
CA ILE A 58 -10.35 -13.93 12.03
C ILE A 58 -10.44 -12.51 11.47
N TYR A 59 -9.30 -11.81 11.38
CA TYR A 59 -9.20 -10.40 11.00
C TYR A 59 -8.33 -10.16 9.78
N GLY A 60 -7.72 -11.20 9.19
CA GLY A 60 -6.71 -11.03 8.14
C GLY A 60 -5.53 -10.26 8.71
N TYR A 61 -5.08 -9.22 8.01
CA TYR A 61 -4.03 -8.31 8.49
C TYR A 61 -4.45 -7.47 9.71
N GLY A 62 -5.75 -7.19 9.86
CA GLY A 62 -6.28 -6.31 10.91
C GLY A 62 -7.48 -5.50 10.42
N ARG A 63 -7.88 -4.49 11.20
CA ARG A 63 -8.99 -3.59 10.81
C ARG A 63 -8.48 -2.47 9.93
N LEU A 64 -9.09 -2.33 8.76
CA LEU A 64 -8.78 -1.29 7.77
C LEU A 64 -8.77 0.11 8.39
N ASN A 65 -7.65 0.83 8.23
CA ASN A 65 -7.52 2.23 8.60
C ASN A 65 -7.10 3.06 7.38
N ILE A 66 -8.09 3.62 6.69
CA ILE A 66 -7.87 4.36 5.44
C ILE A 66 -7.08 5.66 5.66
N PHE A 67 -7.20 6.28 6.83
CA PHE A 67 -6.45 7.48 7.18
C PHE A 67 -4.95 7.16 7.22
N ASN A 68 -4.57 6.12 7.97
CA ASN A 68 -3.17 5.69 8.02
C ASN A 68 -2.66 5.27 6.65
N ALA A 69 -3.45 4.55 5.85
CA ALA A 69 -3.04 4.10 4.53
C ALA A 69 -2.80 5.24 3.54
N VAL A 70 -3.66 6.27 3.50
CA VAL A 70 -3.48 7.45 2.63
C VAL A 70 -2.27 8.28 3.05
N ASN A 71 -2.01 8.36 4.35
CA ASN A 71 -0.89 9.12 4.93
C ASN A 71 0.42 8.32 4.97
N ALA A 72 0.37 7.02 4.67
CA ALA A 72 1.55 6.19 4.58
C ALA A 72 2.45 6.73 3.46
N THR A 73 3.74 6.87 3.76
CA THR A 73 4.71 7.11 2.71
C THR A 73 4.69 5.86 1.84
N LEU A 74 4.15 5.99 0.62
CA LEU A 74 4.34 4.97 -0.41
C LEU A 74 5.82 4.60 -0.39
N PRO A 75 6.19 3.31 -0.35
CA PRO A 75 7.59 2.94 -0.51
C PRO A 75 8.04 3.68 -1.76
N LYS A 76 8.96 4.65 -1.58
CA LYS A 76 9.56 5.35 -2.70
C LYS A 76 9.91 4.23 -3.64
N CYS A 77 9.39 4.25 -4.88
CA CYS A 77 9.80 3.29 -5.86
C CYS A 77 11.30 3.17 -5.65
N THR A 78 11.79 1.98 -5.32
CA THR A 78 13.20 1.74 -5.58
C THR A 78 13.24 2.09 -7.05
N LEU A 79 13.84 3.22 -7.38
CA LEU A 79 14.02 3.65 -8.74
C LEU A 79 14.80 2.49 -9.34
N TRP A 80 14.11 1.51 -9.92
CA TRP A 80 14.66 0.79 -11.04
C TRP A 80 14.83 1.91 -12.02
N THR A 81 16.06 2.42 -12.05
CA THR A 81 16.48 3.43 -12.97
C THR A 81 16.40 2.78 -14.33
N ASP A 82 15.22 2.80 -14.95
CA ASP A 82 15.05 2.55 -16.37
C ASP A 82 15.73 3.66 -17.22
N ASN A 83 16.42 4.60 -16.56
CA ASN A 83 17.15 5.71 -17.16
C ASN A 83 18.60 5.39 -17.55
N PHE A 84 19.08 4.14 -17.38
CA PHE A 84 20.41 3.73 -17.83
C PHE A 84 20.39 2.31 -18.38
N GLU A 85 20.61 2.17 -19.68
CA GLU A 85 20.98 0.90 -20.29
C GLU A 85 22.51 0.80 -20.32
N VAL A 86 23.07 -0.23 -19.68
CA VAL A 86 24.52 -0.48 -19.65
C VAL A 86 24.94 -1.17 -20.96
N ILE A 87 25.19 -0.40 -22.01
CA ILE A 87 25.93 -0.89 -23.17
C ILE A 87 27.40 -0.47 -23.04
N GLY A 88 28.24 -1.37 -22.51
CA GLY A 88 29.70 -1.22 -22.52
C GLY A 88 30.24 0.11 -21.97
N LYS A 89 30.54 0.17 -20.67
CA LYS A 89 31.36 1.21 -19.98
C LYS A 89 31.04 2.71 -20.17
N GLU A 90 30.07 3.13 -20.97
CA GLU A 90 29.64 4.54 -21.06
C GLU A 90 28.16 4.74 -20.69
N VAL A 91 27.89 5.78 -19.88
CA VAL A 91 26.54 6.18 -19.47
C VAL A 91 26.02 7.26 -20.42
N LYS A 92 25.08 6.91 -21.29
CA LYS A 92 24.38 7.88 -22.15
C LYS A 92 23.03 8.25 -21.52
N LYS A 93 22.75 9.55 -21.35
CA LYS A 93 21.46 10.02 -20.82
C LYS A 93 20.35 9.76 -21.86
N VAL A 94 19.31 9.02 -21.48
CA VAL A 94 18.08 8.88 -22.29
C VAL A 94 17.10 9.98 -21.90
N SER A 95 16.45 10.61 -22.88
CA SER A 95 15.47 11.68 -22.64
C SER A 95 14.23 11.14 -21.95
N GLN A 96 13.84 11.78 -20.85
CA GLN A 96 12.64 11.46 -20.07
C GLN A 96 11.35 11.65 -20.90
N SER A 97 10.82 10.55 -21.42
CA SER A 97 9.42 10.41 -21.82
C SER A 97 9.06 8.95 -21.50
N THR A 98 8.46 8.60 -20.38
CA THR A 98 7.08 8.94 -19.98
C THR A 98 6.90 8.58 -18.50
N ALA A 99 7.27 9.47 -17.59
CA ALA A 99 7.01 9.31 -16.15
C ALA A 99 6.58 10.62 -15.46
N ALA A 100 6.02 11.56 -16.23
CA ALA A 100 5.22 12.63 -15.67
C ALA A 100 3.79 12.09 -15.57
N THR A 101 3.26 11.72 -14.39
CA THR A 101 2.56 12.67 -13.52
C THR A 101 2.19 11.94 -12.21
N ALA A 102 2.98 12.08 -11.14
CA ALA A 102 2.53 11.72 -9.77
C ALA A 102 3.38 12.33 -8.63
N ALA A 103 4.17 13.37 -8.88
CA ALA A 103 5.12 13.87 -7.86
C ALA A 103 5.18 15.40 -7.73
N THR A 104 4.09 16.11 -8.01
CA THR A 104 4.08 17.59 -7.93
C THR A 104 3.17 18.21 -6.88
N ASN A 105 2.39 17.46 -6.10
CA ASN A 105 1.41 18.07 -5.18
C ASN A 105 1.62 17.77 -3.68
N ALA A 106 2.81 17.33 -3.24
CA ALA A 106 3.10 17.10 -1.82
C ALA A 106 3.91 18.21 -1.13
N ALA A 107 3.97 19.42 -1.72
CA ALA A 107 4.71 20.54 -1.14
C ALA A 107 4.00 21.88 -1.36
N THR A 108 2.74 21.99 -0.94
CA THR A 108 2.14 23.28 -0.50
C THR A 108 0.75 23.01 0.05
N LEU A 109 0.62 23.02 1.38
CA LEU A 109 -0.41 23.67 2.19
C LEU A 109 0.00 23.56 3.66
#